data_AF-A0A510DYA0-F1
#
_entry.id   AF-A0A510DYA0-F1
#
_cell.length_a   1.000
_cell.length_b   1.000
_cell.length_c   1.000
_cell.angle_alpha   90.00
_cell.angle_beta   90.00
_cell.angle_gamma   90.00
#
_symmetry.space_group_name_H-M   'P 1'
#
loop_
_entity.id
_entity.type
_entity.pdbx_description
1 polymer ?
#
loop_
_entity_poly.entity_id
_entity_poly.type
_entity_poly.pdbx_seq_one_letter_code
_entity_poly.pdbx_strand_id
1 'polypeptide(L)'
;MVKLLANVGMASKIKEADPNIYVEMIFLTPAVEALNKKQAMFKPILDSIRKAKKRGVKVIACEVAMKNVGLDKDDLEEGLVDEFAPVGGIYVLNRIKEGYETLTI
;
A
#
# COMPACT_ATOMS: atom_id res chain seq x y z
N MET A 1 -13.75 -3.26 1.85
CA MET A 1 -13.04 -3.51 3.13
C MET A 1 -12.47 -4.93 3.23
N VAL A 2 -13.27 -5.99 3.08
CA VAL A 2 -12.81 -7.39 3.14
C VAL A 2 -11.73 -7.72 2.10
N LYS A 3 -11.93 -7.31 0.84
CA LYS A 3 -10.96 -7.53 -0.24
C LYS A 3 -9.61 -6.89 0.06
N LEU A 4 -9.61 -5.63 0.50
CA LEU A 4 -8.38 -4.91 0.86
C LEU A 4 -7.63 -5.59 2.01
N LEU A 5 -8.34 -6.05 3.04
CA LEU A 5 -7.73 -6.84 4.13
C LEU A 5 -7.09 -8.14 3.61
N ALA A 6 -7.77 -8.85 2.71
CA ALA A 6 -7.23 -10.06 2.11
C ALA A 6 -5.96 -9.77 1.30
N ASN A 7 -5.93 -8.66 0.55
CA ASN A 7 -4.77 -8.25 -0.25
C ASN A 7 -3.55 -7.92 0.61
N VAL A 8 -3.76 -7.16 1.71
CA VAL A 8 -2.70 -6.87 2.69
C VAL A 8 -2.21 -8.16 3.34
N GLY A 9 -3.13 -9.08 3.66
CA GLY A 9 -2.81 -10.39 4.20
C GLY A 9 -1.98 -11.25 3.23
N MET A 10 -2.30 -11.19 1.94
CA MET A 10 -1.56 -11.90 0.89
C MET A 10 -0.12 -11.40 0.79
N ALA A 11 0.10 -10.08 0.73
CA ALA A 11 1.45 -9.51 0.73
C ALA A 11 2.27 -9.96 1.97
N SER A 12 1.62 -9.97 3.15
CA SER A 12 2.24 -10.49 4.37
C SER A 12 2.58 -11.98 4.27
N LYS A 13 1.73 -12.80 3.63
CA LYS A 13 1.94 -14.25 3.47
C LYS A 13 3.01 -14.57 2.44
N ILE A 14 3.13 -13.79 1.37
CA ILE A 14 4.22 -13.90 0.39
C ILE A 14 5.57 -13.67 1.08
N LYS A 15 5.71 -12.61 1.89
CA LYS A 15 6.92 -12.37 2.71
C LYS A 15 7.19 -13.45 3.76
N GLU A 16 6.14 -14.07 4.30
CA GLU A 16 6.28 -15.17 5.27
C GLU A 16 6.79 -16.45 4.60
N ALA A 17 6.34 -16.73 3.37
CA ALA A 17 6.76 -17.88 2.59
C ALA A 17 8.18 -17.73 2.04
N ASP A 18 8.55 -16.52 1.60
CA ASP A 18 9.92 -16.18 1.18
C ASP A 18 10.33 -14.81 1.75
N PRO A 19 11.15 -14.76 2.82
CA PRO A 19 11.62 -13.50 3.38
C PRO A 19 12.51 -12.67 2.46
N ASN A 20 13.07 -13.24 1.39
CA ASN A 20 13.96 -12.55 0.47
C ASN A 20 13.22 -11.93 -0.73
N ILE A 21 11.96 -12.32 -0.99
CA ILE A 21 11.18 -11.71 -2.07
C ILE A 21 10.87 -10.24 -1.76
N TYR A 22 10.97 -9.38 -2.77
CA TYR A 22 10.56 -7.99 -2.65
C TYR A 22 9.06 -7.89 -2.87
N VAL A 23 8.35 -7.25 -1.93
CA VAL A 23 6.91 -7.04 -2.02
C VAL A 23 6.63 -5.55 -1.82
N GLU A 24 5.98 -4.96 -2.82
CA GLU A 24 5.57 -3.57 -2.82
C GLU A 24 4.06 -3.50 -2.96
N MET A 25 3.42 -2.78 -2.04
CA MET A 25 1.99 -2.52 -2.07
C MET A 25 1.75 -1.06 -2.42
N ILE A 26 1.27 -0.83 -3.64
CA ILE A 26 0.84 0.51 -4.07
C ILE A 26 -0.66 0.71 -3.85
N PHE A 27 -1.00 1.79 -3.14
CA PHE A 27 -2.38 2.19 -2.90
C PHE A 27 -2.80 3.25 -3.93
N LEU A 28 -3.71 2.84 -4.82
CA LEU A 28 -4.33 3.67 -5.85
C LEU A 28 -5.77 4.02 -5.46
N THR A 29 -6.46 4.86 -6.24
CA THR A 29 -7.83 5.29 -5.94
C THR A 29 -8.85 4.15 -6.13
N PRO A 30 -9.82 3.94 -5.21
CA PRO A 30 -10.02 4.62 -3.92
C PRO A 30 -9.28 3.99 -2.73
N ALA A 31 -8.50 2.92 -2.92
CA ALA A 31 -7.81 2.21 -1.84
C ALA A 31 -6.89 3.10 -0.98
N VAL A 32 -6.36 4.20 -1.53
CA VAL A 32 -5.52 5.16 -0.80
C VAL A 32 -6.21 5.79 0.43
N GLU A 33 -7.55 5.84 0.44
CA GLU A 33 -8.32 6.30 1.61
C GLU A 33 -8.07 5.45 2.85
N ALA A 34 -7.76 4.16 2.66
CA ALA A 34 -7.50 3.24 3.77
C ALA A 34 -6.23 3.56 4.55
N LEU A 35 -5.39 4.48 4.06
CA LEU A 35 -4.20 4.98 4.74
C LEU A 35 -4.49 6.17 5.66
N ASN A 36 -5.70 6.74 5.60
CA ASN A 36 -6.09 7.91 6.39
C ASN A 36 -6.24 7.56 7.87
N LYS A 37 -5.41 8.16 8.74
CA LYS A 37 -5.42 7.92 10.19
C LYS A 37 -6.64 8.51 10.90
N LYS A 38 -7.30 9.49 10.30
CA LYS A 38 -8.46 10.18 10.89
C LYS A 38 -9.74 9.33 10.80
N GLN A 39 -9.76 8.31 9.94
CA GLN A 39 -10.95 7.47 9.75
C GLN A 39 -10.88 6.18 10.57
N ALA A 40 -11.60 6.15 11.69
CA ALA A 40 -11.62 5.01 12.62
C ALA A 40 -12.00 3.67 11.95
N MET A 41 -12.83 3.70 10.90
CA MET A 41 -13.23 2.51 10.15
C MET A 41 -12.07 1.79 9.46
N PHE A 42 -10.96 2.48 9.19
CA PHE A 42 -9.77 1.89 8.57
C PHE A 42 -8.76 1.34 9.57
N LYS A 43 -8.96 1.51 10.87
CA LYS A 43 -8.05 1.01 11.91
C LYS A 43 -7.65 -0.47 11.72
N PRO A 44 -8.57 -1.42 11.42
CA PRO A 44 -8.18 -2.81 11.18
C PRO A 44 -7.27 -2.99 9.96
N ILE A 45 -7.47 -2.18 8.91
CA ILE A 45 -6.62 -2.21 7.71
C ILE A 45 -5.25 -1.62 8.03
N LEU A 46 -5.19 -0.48 8.73
CA LEU A 46 -3.94 0.13 9.18
C LEU A 46 -3.11 -0.84 10.03
N ASP A 47 -3.76 -1.55 10.97
CA ASP A 47 -3.11 -2.59 11.79
C ASP A 47 -2.56 -3.74 10.94
N SER A 48 -3.30 -4.17 9.92
CA SER A 48 -2.85 -5.19 8.97
C SER A 48 -1.64 -4.71 8.16
N ILE A 49 -1.67 -3.46 7.68
CA ILE A 49 -0.56 -2.87 6.91
C ILE A 49 0.68 -2.77 7.80
N ARG A 50 0.56 -2.30 9.05
CA ARG A 50 1.68 -2.26 10.01
C ARG A 50 2.31 -3.64 10.20
N LYS A 51 1.50 -4.70 10.29
CA LYS A 51 1.98 -6.08 10.39
C LYS A 51 2.70 -6.55 9.12
N ALA A 52 2.22 -6.15 7.94
CA ALA A 52 2.88 -6.42 6.67
C ALA A 52 4.23 -5.68 6.59
N LYS A 53 4.28 -4.41 6.98
CA LYS A 53 5.52 -3.62 7.04
C LYS A 53 6.58 -4.22 7.95
N LYS A 54 6.19 -4.71 9.14
CA LYS A 54 7.10 -5.43 10.05
C LYS A 54 7.74 -6.67 9.42
N ARG A 55 7.17 -7.21 8.35
CA ARG A 55 7.72 -8.34 7.58
C ARG A 55 8.50 -7.89 6.34
N GLY A 56 8.70 -6.60 6.13
CA GLY A 56 9.45 -6.04 5.01
C GLY A 56 8.63 -5.78 3.74
N VAL A 57 7.30 -5.71 3.84
CA VAL A 57 6.46 -5.18 2.74
C VAL A 57 6.61 -3.68 2.68
N LYS A 58 6.96 -3.13 1.51
CA LYS A 58 6.98 -1.68 1.27
C LYS A 58 5.59 -1.18 0.92
N VAL A 59 5.22 -0.01 1.41
CA VAL A 59 3.93 0.63 1.20
C VAL A 59 4.13 1.93 0.43
N ILE A 60 3.44 2.04 -0.70
CA ILE A 60 3.53 3.17 -1.61
C ILE A 60 2.16 3.83 -1.74
N ALA A 61 2.12 5.16 -1.62
CA ALA A 61 0.91 5.95 -1.84
C ALA A 61 1.01 6.74 -3.15
N CYS A 62 -0.05 6.73 -3.95
CA CYS A 62 -0.13 7.54 -5.17
C CYS A 62 -0.59 8.97 -4.86
N GLU A 63 0.25 9.98 -5.14
CA GLU A 63 -0.05 11.38 -4.82
C GLU A 63 -1.25 11.91 -5.61
N VAL A 64 -1.38 11.54 -6.90
CA VAL A 64 -2.58 11.88 -7.69
C VAL A 64 -3.84 11.24 -7.10
N ALA A 65 -3.74 9.99 -6.62
CA ALA A 65 -4.89 9.33 -5.98
C ALA A 65 -5.27 10.03 -4.67
N MET A 66 -4.29 10.38 -3.83
CA MET A 66 -4.50 11.13 -2.60
C MET A 66 -5.20 12.46 -2.87
N LYS A 67 -4.71 13.23 -3.85
CA LYS A 67 -5.31 14.51 -4.25
C LYS A 67 -6.77 14.34 -4.69
N ASN A 68 -7.08 13.27 -5.42
CA ASN A 68 -8.44 12.99 -5.88
C ASN A 68 -9.43 12.69 -4.75
N VAL A 69 -8.96 12.22 -3.60
CA VAL A 69 -9.78 11.94 -2.42
C VAL A 69 -9.59 12.99 -1.31
N GLY A 70 -8.91 14.10 -1.61
CA GLY A 70 -8.71 15.20 -0.67
C GLY A 70 -7.81 14.84 0.52
N LEU A 71 -6.82 13.96 0.33
CA LEU A 71 -5.83 13.61 1.34
C LEU A 71 -4.50 14.29 1.09
N ASP A 72 -3.91 14.81 2.17
CA ASP A 72 -2.52 15.24 2.23
C ASP A 72 -1.66 14.21 2.97
N LYS A 73 -0.33 14.36 2.90
CA LYS A 73 0.61 13.43 3.57
C LYS A 73 0.40 13.38 5.08
N ASP A 74 -0.01 14.49 5.68
CA ASP A 74 -0.26 14.60 7.12
C ASP A 74 -1.54 13.88 7.56
N ASP A 75 -2.43 13.54 6.63
CA ASP A 75 -3.62 12.71 6.91
C ASP A 75 -3.28 11.23 7.02
N LEU A 76 -2.10 10.82 6.55
CA LEU A 76 -1.69 9.44 6.58
C LEU A 76 -1.12 9.06 7.95
N GLU A 77 -1.24 7.78 8.26
CA GLU A 77 -0.61 7.19 9.44
C GLU A 77 0.91 7.31 9.38
N GLU A 78 1.51 7.83 10.46
CA GLU A 78 2.94 8.10 10.53
C GLU A 78 3.75 6.80 10.41
N GLY A 79 4.83 6.85 9.61
CA GLY A 79 5.68 5.69 9.35
C GLY A 79 5.01 4.57 8.54
N LEU A 80 3.77 4.76 8.06
CA LEU A 80 3.06 3.75 7.28
C LEU A 80 3.43 3.78 5.80
N VAL A 81 3.69 4.94 5.20
CA VAL A 81 4.09 5.06 3.80
C VAL A 81 5.61 5.16 3.70
N ASP A 82 6.22 4.31 2.87
CA ASP A 82 7.66 4.31 2.59
C ASP A 82 8.00 5.22 1.41
N GLU A 83 7.09 5.34 0.44
CA GLU A 83 7.30 6.10 -0.78
C GLU A 83 6.01 6.75 -1.27
N PHE A 84 6.13 7.97 -1.79
CA PHE A 84 5.04 8.69 -2.46
C PHE A 84 5.30 8.71 -3.96
N ALA A 85 4.51 7.95 -4.72
CA ALA A 85 4.61 7.91 -6.16
C ALA A 85 3.77 9.07 -6.77
N PRO A 86 4.37 9.98 -7.57
CA PRO A 86 3.62 11.08 -8.17
C PRO A 86 2.44 10.60 -9.01
N VAL A 87 2.67 9.57 -9.84
CA VAL A 87 1.64 8.92 -10.66
C VAL A 87 1.75 7.40 -10.50
N GLY A 88 0.80 6.79 -9.80
CA GLY A 88 0.85 5.37 -9.46
C GLY A 88 0.85 4.42 -10.67
N GLY A 89 0.17 4.77 -11.76
CA GLY A 89 0.24 3.98 -12.99
C GLY A 89 1.64 3.95 -13.60
N ILE A 90 2.36 5.08 -13.60
CA ILE A 90 3.74 5.16 -14.08
C ILE A 90 4.68 4.38 -13.16
N TYR A 91 4.46 4.44 -11.85
CA TYR A 91 5.20 3.65 -10.87
C TYR A 91 5.11 2.15 -11.19
N VAL A 92 3.89 1.63 -11.36
CA VAL A 92 3.65 0.22 -11.70
C VAL A 92 4.32 -0.15 -13.02
N LEU A 93 4.19 0.68 -14.06
CA LEU A 93 4.83 0.43 -15.35
C LEU A 93 6.35 0.36 -15.26
N ASN A 94 6.98 1.18 -14.41
CA ASN A 94 8.42 1.13 -14.20
C ASN A 94 8.84 -0.13 -13.44
N ARG A 95 8.09 -0.55 -12.41
CA ARG A 95 8.35 -1.81 -11.70
C ARG A 95 8.24 -3.04 -12.60
N ILE A 96 7.26 -3.06 -13.50
CA ILE A 96 7.15 -4.13 -14.51
C ILE A 96 8.41 -4.18 -15.37
N LYS A 97 8.94 -3.03 -15.82
CA LYS A 97 10.18 -2.97 -16.61
C LYS A 97 11.42 -3.41 -15.81
N GLU A 98 11.40 -3.26 -14.49
CA GLU A 98 12.43 -3.75 -13.57
C GLU A 98 12.31 -5.26 -13.28
N GLY A 99 11.31 -5.94 -13.84
CA GLY A 99 11.10 -7.38 -13.70
C GLY A 99 10.16 -7.77 -12.55
N TYR A 100 9.43 -6.82 -11.96
CA TYR A 100 8.42 -7.15 -10.97
C TYR A 100 7.20 -7.79 -11.64
N GLU A 101 6.67 -8.84 -11.01
CA GLU A 101 5.33 -9.32 -11.30
C GLU A 101 4.30 -8.45 -10.57
N THR A 102 3.19 -8.16 -11.25
CA THR A 102 2.11 -7.36 -10.69
C THR A 102 0.89 -8.21 -10.38
N LEU A 103 0.43 -8.14 -9.13
CA LEU A 103 -0.83 -8.71 -8.71
C LEU A 103 -1.85 -7.58 -8.52
N THR A 104 -2.83 -7.51 -9.43
CA THR A 104 -3.96 -6.58 -9.29
C THR A 104 -5.08 -7.29 -8.55
N ILE A 105 -5.40 -6.82 -7.35
CA ILE A 105 -6.28 -7.51 -6.42
C ILE A 105 -7.33 -6.56 -5.86
#